data_AF-Q9I3V7-F1
#
_entry.id   AF-Q9I3V7-F1
#
_cell.length_a   1.000
_cell.length_b   1.000
_cell.length_c   1.000
_cell.angle_alpha   90.00
_cell.angle_beta   90.00
_cell.angle_gamma   90.00
#
_symmetry.space_group_name_H-M   'P 1'
#
loop_
_entity.id
_entity.type
_entity.pdbx_description
1 polymer ?
#
loop_
_entity_poly.entity_id
_entity_poly.type
_entity_poly.pdbx_seq_one_letter_code
_entity_poly.pdbx_strand_id
1 'polypeptide(L)'
;MPSDASRRLYERLGIPLLPMDSPFGPEYPIGNKFAALALGPAVGHTLFLDSDMICVDAFEADMLCRFDAALKPADMALVAKQNDYWERIYAHAGSALPGDRVVTTCSGEAMPAYYNAGFILVRDARRFAEVWYRLAERVHADPLITNKMPWLDQLTLPVALHALNYKTRALSERFNYPLHIKPLSAASLPPFFCHYHSLDTLVSERSLWAELDELAKRFPELREVLALDANWKKAILAPAPRLAFSEGDSTGTVEAGQDLVITGIPRSGTSHLCRLLSQQPDTVVLNEPPQVFEALKLSPLPWGLPRYYAELRRDILAGRPVPNKHVNGRLVDDTARGNDQSSDYFAEVRGASFHLGTKNTLAYIARLPLIRKVMPTALLIATIRHPYDTLNSWANTFEHLRQAAVERQPFGCPDDLALTGWQRKALLAIADTDHLAVRRALWWRYLALQLEDAGDYVQLLRYEDFVEAPQTTLAALRNNRPLPFDEPAVWSKGLAPDEQELVANIVCDVAERFHYVL
;
A
#
# COMPACT_ATOMS: atom_id res chain seq x y z
N MET A 1 18.19 9.08 24.98
CA MET A 1 19.56 9.61 24.86
C MET A 1 20.22 8.96 23.65
N PRO A 2 20.98 9.72 22.83
CA PRO A 2 21.72 9.15 21.69
C PRO A 2 22.79 8.16 22.18
N SER A 3 23.16 7.20 21.33
CA SER A 3 24.28 6.30 21.59
C SER A 3 25.61 7.04 21.48
N ASP A 4 26.69 6.45 22.01
CA ASP A 4 28.02 7.05 21.89
C ASP A 4 28.47 7.18 20.42
N ALA A 5 28.09 6.21 19.58
CA ALA A 5 28.34 6.27 18.14
C ALA A 5 27.60 7.45 17.49
N SER A 6 26.34 7.69 17.85
CA SER A 6 25.60 8.87 17.38
C SER A 6 26.30 10.17 17.81
N ARG A 7 26.75 10.28 19.06
CA ARG A 7 27.45 11.49 19.56
C ARG A 7 28.73 11.77 18.78
N ARG A 8 29.56 10.74 18.54
CA ARG A 8 30.79 10.87 17.74
C ARG A 8 30.49 11.33 16.31
N LEU A 9 29.44 10.77 15.69
CA LEU A 9 29.03 11.17 14.35
C LEU A 9 28.57 12.64 14.31
N TYR A 10 27.76 13.07 15.28
CA TYR A 10 27.30 14.46 15.37
C TYR A 10 28.48 15.42 15.55
N GLU A 11 29.42 15.10 16.43
CA GLU A 11 30.64 15.90 16.62
C GLU A 11 31.46 16.00 15.32
N ARG A 12 31.65 14.88 14.62
CA ARG A 12 32.36 14.83 13.33
C ARG A 12 31.68 15.68 12.25
N LEU A 13 30.35 15.74 12.25
CA LEU A 13 29.55 16.54 11.32
C LEU A 13 29.34 17.99 11.77
N GLY A 14 29.84 18.37 12.95
CA GLY A 14 29.62 19.71 13.52
C GLY A 14 28.16 19.98 13.92
N ILE A 15 27.39 18.93 14.24
CA ILE A 15 25.98 19.01 14.63
C ILE A 15 25.89 19.18 16.16
N PRO A 16 25.47 20.34 16.68
CA PRO A 16 25.31 20.53 18.12
C PRO A 16 24.11 19.75 18.67
N LEU A 17 24.27 19.16 19.84
CA LEU A 17 23.17 18.59 20.62
C LEU A 17 22.67 19.61 21.64
N LEU A 18 21.44 20.09 21.45
CA LEU A 18 20.81 21.06 22.33
C LEU A 18 19.78 20.36 23.24
N PRO A 19 19.80 20.61 24.56
CA PRO A 19 18.75 20.12 25.45
C PRO A 19 17.44 20.88 25.24
N MET A 20 16.33 20.19 25.47
CA MET A 20 14.99 20.78 25.50
C MET A 20 14.12 20.04 26.52
N ASP A 21 13.15 20.73 27.09
CA ASP A 21 12.13 20.14 27.94
C ASP A 21 10.89 19.77 27.11
N SER A 22 10.31 18.58 27.36
CA SER A 22 9.05 18.20 26.71
C SER A 22 7.92 19.04 27.31
N PRO A 23 7.25 19.90 26.53
CA PRO A 23 6.27 20.82 27.09
C PRO A 23 4.96 20.12 27.50
N PHE A 24 4.63 18.99 26.86
CA PHE A 24 3.51 18.12 27.20
C PHE A 24 3.97 16.77 27.80
N GLY A 25 5.13 16.76 28.47
CA GLY A 25 5.60 15.57 29.18
C GLY A 25 5.73 14.30 28.32
N PRO A 26 5.74 13.12 28.96
CA PRO A 26 5.78 11.82 28.28
C PRO A 26 4.43 11.39 27.68
N GLU A 27 3.32 12.01 28.08
CA GLU A 27 1.97 11.69 27.61
C GLU A 27 1.73 12.11 26.15
N TYR A 28 2.45 13.12 25.67
CA TYR A 28 2.42 13.53 24.28
C TYR A 28 3.83 13.80 23.71
N PRO A 29 4.59 12.74 23.38
CA PRO A 29 5.96 12.88 22.88
C PRO A 29 6.07 13.65 21.55
N ILE A 30 5.01 13.66 20.74
CA ILE A 30 4.96 14.45 19.50
C ILE A 30 4.99 15.96 19.81
N GLY A 31 4.54 16.37 21.00
CA GLY A 31 4.65 17.75 21.48
C GLY A 31 6.10 18.25 21.64
N ASN A 32 7.10 17.37 21.59
CA ASN A 32 8.51 17.79 21.53
C ASN A 32 8.80 18.73 20.34
N LYS A 33 8.01 18.67 19.27
CA LYS A 33 8.14 19.56 18.10
C LYS A 33 8.07 21.04 18.45
N PHE A 34 7.23 21.42 19.41
CA PHE A 34 7.11 22.82 19.85
C PHE A 34 8.44 23.32 20.43
N ALA A 35 9.03 22.58 21.36
CA ALA A 35 10.29 22.95 22.00
C ALA A 35 11.48 22.84 21.02
N ALA A 36 11.51 21.81 20.19
CA ALA A 36 12.56 21.62 19.19
C ALA A 36 12.62 22.79 18.19
N LEU A 37 11.47 23.25 17.69
CA LEU A 37 11.41 24.38 16.77
C LEU A 37 11.80 25.71 17.44
N ALA A 38 11.51 25.87 18.74
CA ALA A 38 11.88 27.05 19.52
C ALA A 38 13.40 27.24 19.71
N LEU A 39 14.20 26.19 19.50
CA LEU A 39 15.67 26.25 19.53
C LEU A 39 16.28 26.92 18.29
N GLY A 40 15.48 27.14 17.23
CA GLY A 40 15.93 27.89 16.06
C GLY A 40 16.27 29.36 16.39
N PRO A 41 17.05 30.04 15.53
CA PRO A 41 17.37 31.45 15.72
C PRO A 41 16.12 32.32 15.81
N ALA A 42 16.22 33.43 16.56
CA ALA A 42 15.11 34.37 16.75
C ALA A 42 14.74 35.15 15.48
N VAL A 43 15.68 35.28 14.53
CA VAL A 43 15.51 36.01 13.27
C VAL A 43 15.96 35.12 12.12
N GLY A 44 15.21 35.15 11.02
CA GLY A 44 15.48 34.36 9.83
C GLY A 44 14.62 33.10 9.76
N HIS A 45 14.93 32.21 8.81
CA HIS A 45 14.20 30.96 8.64
C HIS A 45 14.87 29.80 9.37
N THR A 46 14.04 28.95 9.96
CA THR A 46 14.42 27.66 10.53
C THR A 46 13.69 26.56 9.78
N LEU A 47 14.41 25.51 9.40
CA LEU A 47 13.83 24.26 8.93
C LEU A 47 13.84 23.24 10.06
N PHE A 48 12.67 22.75 10.43
CA PHE A 48 12.49 21.59 11.29
C PHE A 48 12.21 20.35 10.44
N LEU A 49 12.82 19.23 10.81
CA LEU A 49 12.65 17.91 10.22
C LEU A 49 12.38 16.89 11.32
N ASP A 50 11.43 15.97 11.09
CA ASP A 50 11.28 14.79 11.95
C ASP A 50 12.53 13.90 11.84
N SER A 51 12.83 13.16 12.91
CA SER A 51 14.02 12.29 12.99
C SER A 51 13.96 11.04 12.12
N ASP A 52 12.80 10.75 11.52
CA ASP A 52 12.53 9.63 10.63
C ASP A 52 12.41 10.07 9.15
N MET A 53 13.20 11.08 8.77
CA MET A 53 13.34 11.58 7.41
C MET A 53 14.75 11.34 6.85
N ILE A 54 14.83 10.98 5.58
CA ILE A 54 16.09 10.91 4.81
C ILE A 54 16.07 11.94 3.69
N CYS A 55 17.13 12.75 3.60
CA CYS A 55 17.36 13.64 2.46
C CYS A 55 18.01 12.84 1.34
N VAL A 56 17.35 12.79 0.18
CA VAL A 56 17.79 11.99 -0.99
C VAL A 56 18.17 12.88 -2.17
N ASP A 57 17.78 14.16 -2.16
CA ASP A 57 18.15 15.11 -3.19
C ASP A 57 18.13 16.56 -2.64
N ALA A 58 18.91 17.44 -3.25
CA ALA A 58 19.00 18.85 -2.85
C ALA A 58 17.84 19.68 -3.39
N PHE A 59 17.45 20.73 -2.66
CA PHE A 59 16.41 21.68 -3.09
C PHE A 59 16.86 23.13 -2.89
N GLU A 60 16.26 24.05 -3.64
CA GLU A 60 16.54 25.49 -3.55
C GLU A 60 15.80 26.15 -2.39
N ALA A 61 16.46 26.27 -1.22
CA ALA A 61 15.86 26.87 -0.02
C ALA A 61 15.48 28.35 -0.21
N ASP A 62 16.29 29.13 -0.96
CA ASP A 62 16.08 30.57 -1.16
C ASP A 62 14.71 30.90 -1.77
N MET A 63 14.18 30.02 -2.63
CA MET A 63 12.86 30.18 -3.23
C MET A 63 11.73 30.04 -2.21
N LEU A 64 11.92 29.20 -1.18
CA LEU A 64 10.96 29.03 -0.09
C LEU A 64 11.08 30.13 0.97
N CYS A 65 12.28 30.67 1.19
CA CYS A 65 12.53 31.78 2.13
C CYS A 65 11.89 33.12 1.72
N ARG A 66 11.26 33.19 0.53
CA ARG A 66 10.40 34.32 0.12
C ARG A 66 9.02 34.32 0.82
N PHE A 67 8.67 33.23 1.49
CA PHE A 67 7.47 33.05 2.29
C PHE A 67 7.82 33.12 3.77
N ASP A 68 6.84 33.37 4.64
CA ASP A 68 7.05 33.32 6.09
C ASP A 68 7.00 31.89 6.61
N ALA A 69 6.30 31.00 5.90
CA ALA A 69 6.32 29.57 6.16
C ALA A 69 6.14 28.75 4.87
N ALA A 70 6.74 27.56 4.84
CA ALA A 70 6.53 26.58 3.79
C ALA A 70 6.48 25.16 4.36
N LEU A 71 5.42 24.43 4.04
CA LEU A 71 5.13 23.11 4.61
C LEU A 71 4.15 22.33 3.72
N LYS A 72 4.18 21.00 3.84
CA LYS A 72 3.38 20.09 3.00
C LYS A 72 1.99 19.85 3.62
N PRO A 73 0.88 19.87 2.86
CA PRO A 73 -0.41 19.36 3.32
C PRO A 73 -0.30 17.95 3.90
N ALA A 74 -1.20 17.59 4.81
CA ALA A 74 -1.22 16.27 5.41
C ALA A 74 -1.45 15.17 4.34
N ASP A 75 -0.94 13.97 4.59
CA ASP A 75 -1.09 12.85 3.65
C ASP A 75 -2.53 12.36 3.58
N MET A 76 -3.20 12.29 4.72
CA MET A 76 -4.58 11.80 4.85
C MET A 76 -5.39 12.74 5.74
N ALA A 77 -6.71 12.78 5.52
CA ALA A 77 -7.65 13.53 6.36
C ALA A 77 -8.02 12.73 7.61
N LEU A 78 -7.05 12.56 8.53
CA LEU A 78 -7.23 11.78 9.77
C LEU A 78 -8.00 12.52 10.87
N VAL A 79 -8.36 13.78 10.64
CA VAL A 79 -9.12 14.64 11.56
C VAL A 79 -10.46 15.02 10.95
N ALA A 80 -11.37 15.54 11.78
CA ALA A 80 -12.67 16.02 11.32
C ALA A 80 -12.50 17.08 10.20
N LYS A 81 -13.35 16.99 9.17
CA LYS A 81 -13.33 17.87 7.99
C LYS A 81 -14.39 18.96 8.04
N GLN A 82 -15.32 18.85 8.98
CA GLN A 82 -16.48 19.72 9.11
C GLN A 82 -16.04 21.11 9.57
N ASN A 83 -16.62 22.16 8.97
CA ASN A 83 -16.22 23.54 9.26
C ASN A 83 -16.41 23.91 10.73
N ASP A 84 -17.46 23.42 11.40
CA ASP A 84 -17.77 23.69 12.80
C ASP A 84 -16.64 23.22 13.76
N TYR A 85 -16.03 22.06 13.48
CA TYR A 85 -14.88 21.56 14.21
C TYR A 85 -13.69 22.53 14.10
N TRP A 86 -13.42 23.01 12.88
CA TRP A 86 -12.32 23.94 12.62
C TRP A 86 -12.59 25.36 13.12
N GLU A 87 -13.81 25.86 13.00
CA GLU A 87 -14.25 27.13 13.58
C GLU A 87 -13.99 27.17 15.09
N ARG A 88 -14.27 26.06 15.79
CA ARG A 88 -13.98 25.93 17.22
C ARG A 88 -12.49 25.99 17.52
N ILE A 89 -11.66 25.34 16.71
CA ILE A 89 -10.20 25.39 16.85
C ILE A 89 -9.70 26.83 16.63
N TYR A 90 -10.13 27.51 15.57
CA TYR A 90 -9.72 28.88 15.25
C TYR A 90 -10.20 29.92 16.29
N ALA A 91 -11.31 29.66 16.98
CA ALA A 91 -11.78 30.49 18.07
C ALA A 91 -10.76 30.61 19.23
N HIS A 92 -9.89 29.61 19.44
CA HIS A 92 -8.80 29.69 20.44
C HIS A 92 -7.71 30.72 20.09
N ALA A 93 -7.64 31.14 18.82
CA ALA A 93 -6.85 32.27 18.34
C ALA A 93 -7.66 33.57 18.21
N GLY A 94 -8.95 33.58 18.61
CA GLY A 94 -9.83 34.74 18.47
C GLY A 94 -10.14 35.11 17.02
N SER A 95 -10.06 34.15 16.09
CA SER A 95 -10.23 34.37 14.65
C SER A 95 -11.35 33.50 14.09
N ALA A 96 -11.98 33.96 13.00
CA ALA A 96 -12.90 33.12 12.22
C ALA A 96 -12.12 32.10 11.39
N LEU A 97 -12.77 31.00 10.99
CA LEU A 97 -12.18 30.00 10.09
C LEU A 97 -11.86 30.65 8.72
N PRO A 98 -10.60 30.60 8.25
CA PRO A 98 -10.25 31.10 6.93
C PRO A 98 -10.89 30.30 5.78
N GLY A 99 -11.09 30.97 4.65
CA GLY A 99 -11.58 30.35 3.41
C GLY A 99 -10.56 29.42 2.73
N ASP A 100 -9.29 29.51 3.10
CA ASP A 100 -8.21 28.72 2.50
C ASP A 100 -8.43 27.21 2.66
N ARG A 101 -8.14 26.45 1.62
CA ARG A 101 -8.26 24.99 1.58
C ARG A 101 -6.99 24.38 1.02
N VAL A 102 -6.69 23.16 1.46
CA VAL A 102 -5.62 22.32 0.92
C VAL A 102 -6.21 20.99 0.46
N VAL A 103 -5.46 20.29 -0.38
CA VAL A 103 -5.76 18.91 -0.79
C VAL A 103 -4.74 17.99 -0.12
N THR A 104 -5.20 16.95 0.56
CA THR A 104 -4.30 15.95 1.17
C THR A 104 -3.50 15.21 0.11
N THR A 105 -2.22 14.96 0.37
CA THR A 105 -1.29 14.48 -0.69
C THR A 105 -1.48 13.03 -1.07
N CYS A 106 -2.01 12.19 -0.17
CA CYS A 106 -2.35 10.80 -0.46
C CYS A 106 -3.85 10.61 -0.67
N SER A 107 -4.74 11.09 0.22
CA SER A 107 -6.18 10.81 0.07
C SER A 107 -6.91 11.69 -0.95
N GLY A 108 -6.32 12.80 -1.40
CA GLY A 108 -6.89 13.68 -2.43
C GLY A 108 -8.11 14.47 -1.95
N GLU A 109 -8.27 14.63 -0.65
CA GLU A 109 -9.44 15.26 -0.04
C GLU A 109 -9.21 16.76 0.15
N ALA A 110 -10.16 17.58 -0.29
CA ALA A 110 -10.16 19.00 0.02
C ALA A 110 -10.66 19.25 1.45
N MET A 111 -9.88 19.96 2.25
CA MET A 111 -10.20 20.24 3.66
C MET A 111 -9.63 21.60 4.11
N PRO A 112 -10.08 22.16 5.25
CA PRO A 112 -9.43 23.30 5.90
C PRO A 112 -7.92 23.06 6.01
N ALA A 113 -7.14 24.15 6.01
CA ALA A 113 -5.68 24.06 6.02
C ALA A 113 -5.20 23.08 7.10
N TYR A 114 -4.60 21.96 6.69
CA TYR A 114 -4.14 20.87 7.57
C TYR A 114 -2.88 20.28 6.98
N TYR A 115 -1.81 20.24 7.77
CA TYR A 115 -0.47 20.06 7.27
C TYR A 115 0.29 19.00 8.05
N ASN A 116 1.16 18.27 7.34
CA ASN A 116 2.08 17.34 7.98
C ASN A 116 3.20 18.13 8.68
N ALA A 117 3.41 17.87 9.96
CA ALA A 117 4.37 18.56 10.82
C ALA A 117 5.80 17.95 10.81
N GLY A 118 6.12 17.08 9.85
CA GLY A 118 7.45 16.49 9.70
C GLY A 118 8.44 17.38 8.95
N PHE A 119 7.95 18.32 8.13
CA PHE A 119 8.78 19.33 7.45
C PHE A 119 8.14 20.70 7.69
N ILE A 120 8.83 21.57 8.42
CA ILE A 120 8.35 22.94 8.71
C ILE A 120 9.48 23.92 8.46
N LEU A 121 9.39 24.68 7.37
CA LEU A 121 10.22 25.87 7.18
C LEU A 121 9.43 27.09 7.67
N VAL A 122 9.99 27.86 8.60
CA VAL A 122 9.28 29.01 9.18
C VAL A 122 10.23 30.16 9.55
N ARG A 123 9.76 31.39 9.37
CA ARG A 123 10.43 32.62 9.81
C ARG A 123 10.19 32.87 11.30
N ASP A 124 11.22 33.34 12.00
CA ASP A 124 11.18 33.72 13.42
C ASP A 124 10.67 32.55 14.30
N ALA A 125 11.31 31.39 14.14
CA ALA A 125 10.85 30.11 14.66
C ALA A 125 10.54 30.11 16.18
N ARG A 126 11.31 30.85 16.98
CA ARG A 126 11.05 30.99 18.41
C ARG A 126 9.70 31.64 18.70
N ARG A 127 9.36 32.73 17.99
CA ARG A 127 8.06 33.41 18.11
C ARG A 127 6.93 32.51 17.60
N PHE A 128 7.16 31.83 16.49
CA PHE A 128 6.19 30.89 15.94
C PHE A 128 5.87 29.76 16.91
N ALA A 129 6.91 29.10 17.46
CA ALA A 129 6.78 27.99 18.38
C ALA A 129 6.06 28.38 19.69
N GLU A 130 6.32 29.57 20.23
CA GLU A 130 5.61 30.08 21.41
C GLU A 130 4.10 30.23 21.16
N VAL A 131 3.71 30.83 20.03
CA VAL A 131 2.30 30.97 19.66
C VAL A 131 1.66 29.62 19.37
N TRP A 132 2.37 28.74 18.67
CA TRP A 132 1.90 27.40 18.33
C TRP A 132 1.65 26.56 19.59
N TYR A 133 2.60 26.55 20.52
CA TYR A 133 2.47 25.86 21.80
C TYR A 133 1.29 26.40 22.63
N ARG A 134 1.20 27.73 22.80
CA ARG A 134 0.09 28.36 23.55
C ARG A 134 -1.29 28.00 22.97
N LEU A 135 -1.40 27.92 21.65
CA LEU A 135 -2.64 27.51 20.98
C LEU A 135 -2.91 26.01 21.18
N ALA A 136 -1.87 25.17 21.11
CA ALA A 136 -1.97 23.74 21.39
C ALA A 136 -2.47 23.48 22.83
N GLU A 137 -1.97 24.20 23.83
CA GLU A 137 -2.45 24.08 25.22
C GLU A 137 -3.94 24.41 25.34
N ARG A 138 -4.40 25.50 24.71
CA ARG A 138 -5.81 25.92 24.74
C ARG A 138 -6.72 24.89 24.06
N VAL A 139 -6.33 24.40 22.89
CA VAL A 139 -7.07 23.36 22.14
C VAL A 139 -7.06 22.03 22.90
N HIS A 140 -5.95 21.68 23.54
CA HIS A 140 -5.83 20.50 24.38
C HIS A 140 -6.77 20.58 25.60
N ALA A 141 -6.91 21.76 26.21
CA ALA A 141 -7.77 21.97 27.36
C ALA A 141 -9.28 21.99 27.03
N ASP A 142 -9.67 22.26 25.77
CA ASP A 142 -11.09 22.30 25.38
C ASP A 142 -11.68 20.88 25.27
N PRO A 143 -12.61 20.47 26.16
CA PRO A 143 -13.17 19.12 26.18
C PRO A 143 -14.10 18.83 25.00
N LEU A 144 -14.59 19.86 24.31
CA LEU A 144 -15.49 19.72 23.17
C LEU A 144 -14.75 19.53 21.85
N ILE A 145 -13.43 19.76 21.82
CA ILE A 145 -12.57 19.35 20.71
C ILE A 145 -12.10 17.91 20.99
N THR A 146 -12.86 16.95 20.46
CA THR A 146 -12.55 15.52 20.53
C THR A 146 -11.60 15.09 19.41
N ASN A 147 -11.04 13.87 19.51
CA ASN A 147 -10.15 13.26 18.49
C ASN A 147 -8.95 14.12 18.08
N LYS A 148 -8.44 14.95 19.00
CA LYS A 148 -7.28 15.82 18.77
C LYS A 148 -5.92 15.12 18.93
N MET A 149 -5.88 13.99 19.62
CA MET A 149 -4.65 13.21 19.83
C MET A 149 -4.61 12.05 18.82
N PRO A 150 -3.46 11.75 18.20
CA PRO A 150 -2.13 12.37 18.38
C PRO A 150 -1.89 13.66 17.56
N TRP A 151 -2.88 14.18 16.83
CA TRP A 151 -2.70 15.24 15.82
C TRP A 151 -2.74 16.69 16.35
N LEU A 152 -2.53 16.93 17.65
CA LEU A 152 -2.70 18.24 18.26
C LEU A 152 -1.76 19.29 17.64
N ASP A 153 -0.51 18.90 17.39
CA ASP A 153 0.49 19.68 16.67
C ASP A 153 -0.02 20.09 15.28
N GLN A 154 -0.50 19.14 14.48
CA GLN A 154 -0.98 19.37 13.12
C GLN A 154 -2.30 20.17 13.07
N LEU A 155 -3.20 19.99 14.04
CA LEU A 155 -4.45 20.75 14.16
C LEU A 155 -4.19 22.23 14.48
N THR A 156 -3.20 22.51 15.33
CA THR A 156 -2.89 23.87 15.79
C THR A 156 -1.87 24.60 14.91
N LEU A 157 -1.12 23.88 14.07
CA LEU A 157 -0.16 24.44 13.12
C LEU A 157 -0.76 25.49 12.17
N PRO A 158 -1.86 25.24 11.43
CA PRO A 158 -2.49 26.24 10.56
C PRO A 158 -3.04 27.44 11.35
N VAL A 159 -3.48 27.22 12.58
CA VAL A 159 -4.00 28.27 13.47
C VAL A 159 -2.89 29.22 13.90
N ALA A 160 -1.71 28.69 14.22
CA ALA A 160 -0.54 29.48 14.57
C ALA A 160 -0.04 30.33 13.39
N LEU A 161 -0.01 29.73 12.19
CA LEU A 161 0.33 30.43 10.94
C LEU A 161 -0.65 31.60 10.69
N HIS A 162 -1.94 31.36 10.87
CA HIS A 162 -2.97 32.38 10.73
C HIS A 162 -2.88 33.48 11.79
N ALA A 163 -2.72 33.12 13.07
CA ALA A 163 -2.62 34.07 14.18
C ALA A 163 -1.43 35.03 14.05
N LEU A 164 -0.38 34.63 13.33
CA LEU A 164 0.79 35.45 13.05
C LEU A 164 0.72 36.18 11.69
N ASN A 165 -0.36 35.99 10.92
CA ASN A 165 -0.53 36.51 9.55
C ASN A 165 0.61 36.08 8.60
N TYR A 166 1.11 34.85 8.75
CA TYR A 166 2.24 34.37 7.95
C TYR A 166 1.80 34.03 6.53
N LYS A 167 2.51 34.60 5.55
CA LYS A 167 2.36 34.22 4.16
C LYS A 167 2.89 32.80 3.96
N THR A 168 1.98 31.83 3.88
CA THR A 168 2.31 30.40 3.87
C THR A 168 2.28 29.83 2.46
N ARG A 169 3.27 28.99 2.12
CA ARG A 169 3.31 28.21 0.89
C ARG A 169 3.06 26.73 1.19
N ALA A 170 1.99 26.18 0.62
CA ALA A 170 1.80 24.74 0.55
C ALA A 170 2.82 24.10 -0.41
N LEU A 171 3.51 23.06 0.05
CA LEU A 171 4.53 22.32 -0.69
C LEU A 171 3.96 21.02 -1.27
N SER A 172 4.55 20.56 -2.37
CA SER A 172 4.31 19.20 -2.89
C SER A 172 4.90 18.15 -1.96
N GLU A 173 4.48 16.89 -2.14
CA GLU A 173 5.04 15.75 -1.41
C GLU A 173 6.54 15.53 -1.56
N ARG A 174 7.21 16.12 -2.57
CA ARG A 174 8.67 16.01 -2.72
C ARG A 174 9.45 16.45 -1.46
N PHE A 175 8.92 17.39 -0.69
CA PHE A 175 9.58 17.92 0.51
C PHE A 175 9.38 17.05 1.75
N ASN A 176 8.42 16.12 1.70
CA ASN A 176 8.10 15.20 2.79
C ASN A 176 7.32 14.03 2.16
N TYR A 177 8.04 13.15 1.47
CA TYR A 177 7.41 12.09 0.69
C TYR A 177 6.95 10.96 1.61
N PRO A 178 5.67 10.55 1.56
CA PRO A 178 5.11 9.58 2.51
C PRO A 178 5.48 8.15 2.12
N LEU A 179 6.76 7.80 2.30
CA LEU A 179 7.28 6.48 1.95
C LEU A 179 6.59 5.36 2.74
N HIS A 180 6.16 5.66 3.97
CA HIS A 180 5.33 4.77 4.78
C HIS A 180 3.90 4.59 4.26
N ILE A 181 3.48 5.26 3.19
CA ILE A 181 2.14 5.08 2.58
C ILE A 181 2.26 4.49 1.17
N LYS A 182 3.23 4.97 0.39
CA LYS A 182 3.40 4.58 -1.00
C LYS A 182 4.88 4.39 -1.38
N PRO A 183 5.18 3.43 -2.27
CA PRO A 183 6.56 3.15 -2.68
C PRO A 183 7.17 4.35 -3.40
N LEU A 184 8.49 4.41 -3.49
CA LEU A 184 9.19 5.49 -4.19
C LEU A 184 8.81 5.57 -5.68
N SER A 185 8.49 4.43 -6.31
CA SER A 185 8.03 4.34 -7.70
C SER A 185 6.68 5.05 -7.96
N ALA A 186 5.90 5.35 -6.92
CA ALA A 186 4.67 6.11 -7.02
C ALA A 186 4.90 7.63 -7.12
N ALA A 187 6.13 8.10 -6.87
CA ALA A 187 6.47 9.51 -6.93
C ALA A 187 6.45 10.00 -8.40
N SER A 188 5.63 11.02 -8.68
CA SER A 188 5.59 11.60 -10.03
C SER A 188 6.85 12.40 -10.37
N LEU A 189 7.59 12.84 -9.36
CA LEU A 189 8.89 13.50 -9.45
C LEU A 189 9.79 13.00 -8.31
N PRO A 190 11.12 12.96 -8.50
CA PRO A 190 12.06 12.57 -7.45
C PRO A 190 11.85 13.40 -6.18
N PRO A 191 11.63 12.78 -5.01
CA PRO A 191 11.51 13.52 -3.76
C PRO A 191 12.86 14.11 -3.34
N PHE A 192 12.82 15.14 -2.51
CA PHE A 192 13.99 15.68 -1.80
C PHE A 192 14.15 15.00 -0.45
N PHE A 193 13.02 14.74 0.24
CA PHE A 193 13.00 13.99 1.49
C PHE A 193 11.97 12.87 1.45
N CYS A 194 12.34 11.73 2.01
CA CYS A 194 11.43 10.61 2.26
C CYS A 194 11.17 10.46 3.76
N HIS A 195 9.90 10.48 4.15
CA HIS A 195 9.43 10.26 5.52
C HIS A 195 9.09 8.78 5.71
N TYR A 196 10.05 8.06 6.30
CA TYR A 196 10.06 6.60 6.29
C TYR A 196 9.40 5.96 7.50
N HIS A 197 9.23 6.66 8.64
CA HIS A 197 8.66 6.19 9.92
C HIS A 197 9.39 5.03 10.60
N SER A 198 9.86 4.04 9.85
CA SER A 198 10.62 2.90 10.32
C SER A 198 11.76 2.57 9.37
N LEU A 199 12.86 2.06 9.90
CA LEU A 199 13.98 1.59 9.09
C LEU A 199 13.53 0.50 8.11
N ASP A 200 12.64 -0.39 8.55
CA ASP A 200 12.02 -1.43 7.71
C ASP A 200 11.36 -0.86 6.44
N THR A 201 10.69 0.28 6.52
CA THR A 201 10.10 0.95 5.34
C THR A 201 11.20 1.49 4.43
N LEU A 202 12.18 2.18 5.00
CA LEU A 202 13.28 2.80 4.25
C LEU A 202 14.01 1.77 3.38
N VAL A 203 14.32 0.61 3.96
CA VAL A 203 15.13 -0.43 3.34
C VAL A 203 14.32 -1.42 2.49
N SER A 204 12.99 -1.26 2.45
CA SER A 204 12.15 -1.94 1.46
C SER A 204 12.37 -1.35 0.06
N GLU A 205 12.85 -0.09 -0.02
CA GLU A 205 13.27 0.55 -1.26
C GLU A 205 14.73 0.24 -1.57
N ARG A 206 14.97 -0.47 -2.68
CA ARG A 206 16.33 -0.87 -3.09
C ARG A 206 17.28 0.32 -3.26
N SER A 207 16.80 1.42 -3.86
CA SER A 207 17.61 2.63 -4.06
C SER A 207 18.00 3.27 -2.73
N LEU A 208 17.05 3.39 -1.80
CA LEU A 208 17.31 4.00 -0.49
C LEU A 208 18.17 3.11 0.41
N TRP A 209 18.07 1.79 0.27
CA TRP A 209 18.99 0.87 0.93
C TRP A 209 20.43 1.05 0.41
N ALA A 210 20.61 1.21 -0.90
CA ALA A 210 21.93 1.48 -1.48
C ALA A 210 22.52 2.81 -1.00
N GLU A 211 21.70 3.87 -0.93
CA GLU A 211 22.10 5.16 -0.35
C GLU A 211 22.52 5.03 1.12
N LEU A 212 21.73 4.29 1.92
CA LEU A 212 22.04 4.06 3.33
C LEU A 212 23.34 3.27 3.52
N ASP A 213 23.58 2.25 2.68
CA ASP A 213 24.82 1.47 2.69
C ASP A 213 26.04 2.33 2.34
N GLU A 214 25.91 3.22 1.35
CA GLU A 214 26.99 4.15 0.99
C GLU A 214 27.28 5.16 2.11
N LEU A 215 26.23 5.71 2.74
CA LEU A 215 26.39 6.56 3.92
C LEU A 215 27.06 5.80 5.08
N ALA A 216 26.70 4.54 5.32
CA ALA A 216 27.29 3.72 6.37
C ALA A 216 28.76 3.34 6.10
N LYS A 217 29.18 3.22 4.83
CA LYS A 217 30.59 3.08 4.44
C LYS A 217 31.38 4.36 4.69
N ARG A 218 30.79 5.52 4.35
CA ARG A 218 31.41 6.84 4.54
C ARG A 218 31.53 7.23 6.01
N PHE A 219 30.55 6.85 6.82
CA PHE A 219 30.45 7.14 8.25
C PHE A 219 30.36 5.84 9.06
N PRO A 220 31.48 5.22 9.45
CA PRO A 220 31.48 3.98 10.24
C PRO A 220 30.66 4.07 11.53
N GLU A 221 30.57 5.25 12.14
CA GLU A 221 29.75 5.52 13.31
C GLU A 221 28.25 5.31 13.01
N LEU A 222 27.78 5.63 11.79
CA LEU A 222 26.42 5.33 11.36
C LEU A 222 26.20 3.82 11.30
N ARG A 223 27.17 3.05 10.80
CA ARG A 223 27.10 1.58 10.77
C ARG A 223 26.97 1.00 12.18
N GLU A 224 27.69 1.54 13.16
CA GLU A 224 27.56 1.16 14.56
C GLU A 224 26.15 1.46 15.10
N VAL A 225 25.60 2.64 14.81
CA VAL A 225 24.24 3.03 15.21
C VAL A 225 23.20 2.10 14.61
N LEU A 226 23.26 1.86 13.30
CA LEU A 226 22.33 0.98 12.60
C LEU A 226 22.42 -0.46 13.18
N ALA A 227 23.62 -0.92 13.56
CA ALA A 227 23.82 -2.24 14.17
C ALA A 227 23.26 -2.39 15.59
N LEU A 228 22.78 -1.29 16.23
CA LEU A 228 22.03 -1.35 17.48
C LEU A 228 20.61 -1.88 17.27
N ASP A 229 20.05 -1.74 16.07
CA ASP A 229 18.74 -2.32 15.75
C ASP A 229 18.89 -3.84 15.61
N ALA A 230 18.26 -4.60 16.51
CA ALA A 230 18.36 -6.06 16.54
C ALA A 230 17.86 -6.73 15.24
N ASN A 231 16.88 -6.13 14.56
CA ASN A 231 16.30 -6.65 13.31
C ASN A 231 17.27 -6.50 12.13
N TRP A 232 18.13 -5.49 12.19
CA TRP A 232 19.05 -5.15 11.10
C TRP A 232 20.50 -5.47 11.41
N LYS A 233 20.86 -5.69 12.68
CA LYS A 233 22.21 -5.99 13.13
C LYS A 233 22.89 -7.05 12.28
N LYS A 234 22.22 -8.16 11.96
CA LYS A 234 22.79 -9.22 11.11
C LYS A 234 23.00 -8.76 9.67
N ALA A 235 22.03 -8.05 9.08
CA ALA A 235 22.12 -7.57 7.70
C ALA A 235 23.19 -6.49 7.54
N ILE A 236 23.31 -5.58 8.51
CA ILE A 236 24.28 -4.48 8.54
C ILE A 236 25.69 -4.97 8.91
N LEU A 237 25.82 -5.92 9.84
CA LEU A 237 27.12 -6.46 10.25
C LEU A 237 27.62 -7.57 9.33
N ALA A 238 26.77 -8.15 8.48
CA ALA A 238 27.25 -9.05 7.46
C ALA A 238 28.31 -8.32 6.60
N PRO A 239 29.46 -8.94 6.30
CA PRO A 239 30.24 -8.50 5.15
C PRO A 239 29.28 -8.53 3.96
N ALA A 240 29.16 -7.41 3.23
CA ALA A 240 28.10 -7.11 2.25
C ALA A 240 27.30 -8.38 1.86
N PRO A 241 26.11 -8.60 2.43
CA PRO A 241 25.46 -9.90 2.35
C PRO A 241 25.10 -10.22 0.89
N ARG A 242 24.77 -11.49 0.62
CA ARG A 242 24.14 -12.03 -0.62
C ARG A 242 22.92 -11.27 -1.16
N LEU A 243 22.52 -10.16 -0.52
CA LEU A 243 21.87 -9.02 -1.19
C LEU A 243 22.75 -8.37 -2.25
N ALA A 244 23.99 -8.83 -2.42
CA ALA A 244 24.90 -8.57 -3.53
C ALA A 244 24.16 -8.68 -4.86
N PHE A 245 23.56 -7.56 -5.24
CA PHE A 245 23.77 -6.98 -6.55
C PHE A 245 25.25 -7.20 -6.83
N SER A 246 25.53 -8.16 -7.71
CA SER A 246 26.86 -8.63 -8.04
C SER A 246 27.78 -7.42 -8.25
N GLU A 247 29.06 -7.48 -7.88
CA GLU A 247 30.02 -6.43 -8.25
C GLU A 247 30.24 -6.32 -9.79
N GLY A 248 29.50 -7.08 -10.61
CA GLY A 248 29.31 -6.86 -12.04
C GLY A 248 28.00 -6.16 -12.45
N ASP A 249 27.14 -5.78 -11.49
CA ASP A 249 25.81 -5.17 -11.72
C ASP A 249 25.85 -3.63 -11.74
N SER A 250 27.02 -3.01 -11.66
CA SER A 250 27.16 -1.54 -11.61
C SER A 250 26.88 -0.82 -12.94
N THR A 251 26.59 -1.55 -14.02
CA THR A 251 26.16 -0.96 -15.31
C THR A 251 25.00 -1.71 -15.97
N GLY A 252 24.44 -2.72 -15.31
CA GLY A 252 23.33 -3.51 -15.83
C GLY A 252 22.06 -3.21 -15.04
N THR A 253 20.99 -2.86 -15.73
CA THR A 253 19.63 -2.98 -15.22
C THR A 253 19.39 -4.45 -14.83
N VAL A 254 19.74 -4.86 -13.62
CA VAL A 254 19.35 -6.16 -13.07
C VAL A 254 17.83 -6.18 -13.15
N GLU A 255 17.26 -6.99 -14.03
CA GLU A 255 15.82 -7.18 -14.12
C GLU A 255 15.33 -7.55 -12.71
N ALA A 256 14.61 -6.61 -12.08
CA ALA A 256 13.92 -6.89 -10.84
C ALA A 256 12.99 -8.07 -11.14
N GLY A 257 12.99 -9.08 -10.27
CA GLY A 257 12.11 -10.23 -10.46
C GLY A 257 10.66 -9.76 -10.60
N GLN A 258 9.86 -10.44 -11.42
CA GLN A 258 8.52 -9.98 -11.73
C GLN A 258 7.55 -10.23 -10.57
N ASP A 259 6.70 -9.25 -10.28
CA ASP A 259 5.58 -9.40 -9.34
C ASP A 259 4.38 -10.03 -10.06
N LEU A 260 3.71 -11.00 -9.43
CA LEU A 260 2.57 -11.73 -9.96
C LEU A 260 1.33 -11.49 -9.10
N VAL A 261 0.30 -10.87 -9.67
CA VAL A 261 -0.99 -10.73 -8.98
C VAL A 261 -1.95 -11.77 -9.56
N ILE A 262 -2.23 -12.80 -8.77
CA ILE A 262 -2.99 -13.97 -9.22
C ILE A 262 -4.42 -13.86 -8.72
N THR A 263 -5.37 -13.91 -9.63
CA THR A 263 -6.79 -13.82 -9.33
C THR A 263 -7.59 -14.76 -10.22
N GLY A 264 -8.91 -14.71 -10.15
CA GLY A 264 -9.78 -15.54 -10.96
C GLY A 264 -11.10 -15.84 -10.29
N ILE A 265 -12.07 -16.25 -11.08
CA ILE A 265 -13.40 -16.61 -10.56
C ILE A 265 -13.21 -17.72 -9.51
N PRO A 266 -13.78 -17.63 -8.30
CA PRO A 266 -13.65 -18.70 -7.31
C PRO A 266 -13.95 -20.08 -7.92
N ARG A 267 -13.13 -21.08 -7.61
CA ARG A 267 -13.21 -22.46 -8.16
C ARG A 267 -12.79 -22.64 -9.63
N SER A 268 -12.05 -21.68 -10.19
CA SER A 268 -11.41 -21.77 -11.52
C SER A 268 -9.93 -22.22 -11.51
N GLY A 269 -9.45 -22.82 -10.41
CA GLY A 269 -8.12 -23.43 -10.38
C GLY A 269 -6.95 -22.52 -9.97
N THR A 270 -7.20 -21.30 -9.46
CA THR A 270 -6.14 -20.40 -8.95
C THR A 270 -5.19 -21.09 -7.97
N SER A 271 -5.68 -21.90 -7.03
CA SER A 271 -4.81 -22.62 -6.08
C SER A 271 -3.91 -23.65 -6.77
N HIS A 272 -4.41 -24.33 -7.81
CA HIS A 272 -3.61 -25.27 -8.61
C HIS A 272 -2.51 -24.53 -9.39
N LEU A 273 -2.85 -23.37 -9.98
CA LEU A 273 -1.90 -22.48 -10.64
C LEU A 273 -0.82 -22.00 -9.67
N CYS A 274 -1.20 -21.51 -8.48
CA CYS A 274 -0.25 -21.06 -7.47
C CYS A 274 0.73 -22.17 -7.05
N ARG A 275 0.26 -23.41 -6.91
CA ARG A 275 1.09 -24.58 -6.60
C ARG A 275 2.09 -24.88 -7.72
N LEU A 276 1.69 -24.75 -8.99
CA LEU A 276 2.58 -24.98 -10.12
C LEU A 276 3.62 -23.86 -10.28
N LEU A 277 3.21 -22.61 -10.06
CA LEU A 277 4.10 -21.45 -10.04
C LEU A 277 5.12 -21.55 -8.91
N SER A 278 4.71 -21.92 -7.68
CA SER A 278 5.62 -22.06 -6.54
C SER A 278 6.63 -23.23 -6.68
N GLN A 279 6.42 -24.13 -7.64
CA GLN A 279 7.36 -25.19 -7.99
C GLN A 279 8.39 -24.75 -9.04
N GLN A 280 8.22 -23.58 -9.66
CA GLN A 280 9.22 -23.02 -10.56
C GLN A 280 10.44 -22.54 -9.76
N PRO A 281 11.66 -22.62 -10.34
CA PRO A 281 12.84 -22.07 -9.70
C PRO A 281 12.64 -20.59 -9.34
N ASP A 282 13.09 -20.20 -8.15
CA ASP A 282 13.16 -18.79 -7.75
C ASP A 282 11.81 -18.07 -7.84
N THR A 283 10.74 -18.79 -7.48
CA THR A 283 9.36 -18.30 -7.52
C THR A 283 8.69 -18.54 -6.18
N VAL A 284 8.23 -17.47 -5.55
CA VAL A 284 7.52 -17.50 -4.27
C VAL A 284 6.08 -17.10 -4.52
N VAL A 285 5.11 -17.91 -4.07
CA VAL A 285 3.69 -17.57 -4.19
C VAL A 285 3.00 -17.68 -2.84
N LEU A 286 2.39 -16.58 -2.40
CA LEU A 286 1.61 -16.51 -1.16
C LEU A 286 0.12 -16.68 -1.44
N ASN A 287 -0.49 -17.68 -0.79
CA ASN A 287 -1.89 -18.03 -1.00
C ASN A 287 -2.81 -17.29 -0.02
N GLU A 288 -3.60 -16.34 -0.53
CA GLU A 288 -4.57 -15.54 0.22
C GLU A 288 -4.01 -14.92 1.51
N PRO A 289 -2.88 -14.18 1.45
CA PRO A 289 -2.36 -13.51 2.64
C PRO A 289 -3.39 -12.48 3.13
N PRO A 290 -3.82 -12.50 4.41
CA PRO A 290 -4.84 -11.58 4.92
C PRO A 290 -4.42 -10.10 4.86
N GLN A 291 -3.12 -9.82 4.82
CA GLN A 291 -2.55 -8.48 4.72
C GLN A 291 -3.00 -7.76 3.44
N VAL A 292 -3.38 -8.49 2.39
CA VAL A 292 -3.84 -7.89 1.12
C VAL A 292 -5.10 -7.06 1.30
N PHE A 293 -5.95 -7.38 2.29
CA PHE A 293 -7.17 -6.62 2.54
C PHE A 293 -6.86 -5.20 3.02
N GLU A 294 -5.93 -5.03 3.95
CA GLU A 294 -5.48 -3.70 4.35
C GLU A 294 -4.72 -3.00 3.22
N ALA A 295 -3.87 -3.74 2.50
CA ALA A 295 -3.07 -3.22 1.39
C ALA A 295 -3.91 -2.70 0.20
N LEU A 296 -5.11 -3.27 -0.01
CA LEU A 296 -6.05 -2.90 -1.07
C LEU A 296 -7.03 -1.78 -0.67
N LYS A 297 -7.04 -1.34 0.58
CA LYS A 297 -7.83 -0.16 0.97
C LYS A 297 -7.38 1.07 0.17
N LEU A 298 -8.33 1.94 -0.17
CA LEU A 298 -8.08 3.07 -1.06
C LEU A 298 -7.69 4.35 -0.31
N SER A 299 -6.75 5.11 -0.88
CA SER A 299 -6.78 6.58 -0.81
C SER A 299 -5.84 7.23 -1.84
N PRO A 300 -6.37 7.78 -2.97
CA PRO A 300 -7.48 7.24 -3.77
C PRO A 300 -7.10 5.93 -4.49
N LEU A 301 -5.83 5.52 -4.39
CA LEU A 301 -5.29 4.30 -5.00
C LEU A 301 -4.77 3.34 -3.91
N PRO A 302 -4.74 2.02 -4.18
CA PRO A 302 -4.28 1.02 -3.22
C PRO A 302 -2.74 0.91 -3.18
N TRP A 303 -2.06 2.01 -2.83
CA TRP A 303 -0.58 2.04 -2.73
C TRP A 303 -0.02 1.10 -1.67
N GLY A 304 -0.85 0.64 -0.73
CA GLY A 304 -0.49 -0.39 0.23
C GLY A 304 -0.08 -1.71 -0.44
N LEU A 305 -0.62 -2.04 -1.63
CA LEU A 305 -0.28 -3.29 -2.32
C LEU A 305 1.17 -3.34 -2.82
N PRO A 306 1.67 -2.41 -3.66
CA PRO A 306 3.07 -2.44 -4.06
C PRO A 306 4.03 -2.27 -2.85
N ARG A 307 3.63 -1.51 -1.83
CA ARG A 307 4.39 -1.43 -0.57
C ARG A 307 4.50 -2.80 0.11
N TYR A 308 3.39 -3.53 0.22
CA TYR A 308 3.38 -4.88 0.78
C TYR A 308 4.28 -5.85 0.00
N TYR A 309 4.31 -5.76 -1.33
CA TYR A 309 5.25 -6.54 -2.15
C TYR A 309 6.71 -6.18 -1.86
N ALA A 310 7.04 -4.89 -1.70
CA ALA A 310 8.38 -4.47 -1.33
C ALA A 310 8.80 -5.01 0.06
N GLU A 311 7.90 -4.98 1.03
CA GLU A 311 8.11 -5.55 2.37
C GLU A 311 8.34 -7.07 2.32
N LEU A 312 7.52 -7.80 1.55
CA LEU A 312 7.70 -9.23 1.33
C LEU A 312 9.06 -9.54 0.67
N ARG A 313 9.45 -8.77 -0.35
CA ARG A 313 10.75 -8.94 -1.02
C ARG A 313 11.91 -8.75 -0.06
N ARG A 314 11.86 -7.67 0.73
CA ARG A 314 12.84 -7.39 1.79
C ARG A 314 12.95 -8.56 2.77
N ASP A 315 11.82 -9.02 3.29
CA ASP A 315 11.78 -10.07 4.32
C ASP A 315 12.29 -11.41 3.78
N ILE A 316 11.88 -11.81 2.58
CA ILE A 316 12.37 -13.01 1.90
C ILE A 316 13.88 -12.94 1.67
N LEU A 317 14.40 -11.82 1.16
CA LEU A 317 15.84 -11.65 0.94
C LEU A 317 16.64 -11.62 2.25
N ALA A 318 16.03 -11.16 3.33
CA ALA A 318 16.61 -11.20 4.67
C ALA A 318 16.48 -12.57 5.35
N GLY A 319 15.83 -13.56 4.71
CA GLY A 319 15.58 -14.89 5.28
C GLY A 319 14.59 -14.88 6.44
N ARG A 320 13.76 -13.85 6.55
CA ARG A 320 12.67 -13.76 7.53
C ARG A 320 11.48 -14.61 7.05
N PRO A 321 10.70 -15.21 7.98
CA PRO A 321 9.50 -15.93 7.59
C PRO A 321 8.44 -14.96 7.06
N VAL A 322 7.69 -15.42 6.06
CA VAL A 322 6.45 -14.77 5.59
C VAL A 322 5.28 -15.72 5.85
N PRO A 323 4.13 -15.26 6.37
CA PRO A 323 2.98 -16.14 6.59
C PRO A 323 2.47 -16.75 5.29
N ASN A 324 2.33 -18.07 5.21
CA ASN A 324 1.74 -18.72 4.05
C ASN A 324 1.02 -20.04 4.40
N LYS A 325 0.06 -20.44 3.57
CA LYS A 325 -0.74 -21.67 3.74
C LYS A 325 0.00 -22.87 3.13
N HIS A 326 0.87 -23.50 3.91
CA HIS A 326 1.61 -24.71 3.52
C HIS A 326 1.25 -25.91 4.38
N VAL A 327 1.25 -27.10 3.78
CA VAL A 327 1.27 -28.40 4.47
C VAL A 327 2.48 -29.18 3.95
N ASN A 328 3.38 -29.62 4.83
CA ASN A 328 4.59 -30.38 4.47
C ASN A 328 5.45 -29.70 3.38
N GLY A 329 5.63 -28.37 3.45
CA GLY A 329 6.42 -27.60 2.48
C GLY A 329 5.77 -27.42 1.11
N ARG A 330 4.52 -27.85 0.91
CA ARG A 330 3.74 -27.64 -0.31
C ARG A 330 2.57 -26.70 -0.05
N LEU A 331 2.32 -25.80 -1.02
CA LEU A 331 1.21 -24.86 -0.94
C LEU A 331 -0.11 -25.65 -0.94
N VAL A 332 -1.02 -25.31 -0.03
CA VAL A 332 -2.34 -25.94 0.04
C VAL A 332 -3.14 -25.59 -1.22
N ASP A 333 -3.59 -26.62 -1.96
CA ASP A 333 -4.44 -26.44 -3.14
C ASP A 333 -5.94 -26.64 -2.84
N ASP A 334 -6.30 -27.53 -1.91
CA ASP A 334 -7.67 -27.76 -1.45
C ASP A 334 -8.02 -26.94 -0.19
N THR A 335 -8.38 -25.68 -0.38
CA THR A 335 -8.84 -24.81 0.71
C THR A 335 -10.24 -25.17 1.24
N ALA A 336 -10.98 -26.06 0.58
CA ALA A 336 -12.33 -26.44 1.03
C ALA A 336 -12.31 -27.50 2.15
N ARG A 337 -11.19 -28.22 2.32
CA ARG A 337 -11.05 -29.33 3.27
C ARG A 337 -9.96 -29.15 4.34
N GLY A 338 -9.16 -28.09 4.26
CA GLY A 338 -7.96 -27.89 5.11
C GLY A 338 -8.11 -26.83 6.20
N ASN A 339 -7.38 -27.00 7.30
CA ASN A 339 -7.19 -25.98 8.34
C ASN A 339 -6.70 -24.68 7.71
N ASP A 340 -7.43 -23.58 7.91
CA ASP A 340 -7.08 -22.23 7.42
C ASP A 340 -5.88 -21.60 8.18
N GLN A 341 -5.00 -22.43 8.73
CA GLN A 341 -3.88 -21.99 9.54
C GLN A 341 -2.70 -21.63 8.62
N SER A 342 -2.39 -20.34 8.57
CA SER A 342 -1.11 -19.87 8.05
C SER A 342 0.02 -20.33 8.99
N SER A 343 1.14 -20.73 8.42
CA SER A 343 2.38 -21.02 9.16
C SER A 343 3.53 -20.14 8.66
N ASP A 344 4.58 -20.03 9.47
CA ASP A 344 5.82 -19.35 9.08
C ASP A 344 6.44 -20.10 7.89
N TYR A 345 6.53 -19.43 6.75
CA TYR A 345 7.16 -19.96 5.55
C TYR A 345 8.48 -19.25 5.28
N PHE A 346 9.55 -20.02 5.20
CA PHE A 346 10.89 -19.55 4.87
C PHE A 346 11.14 -19.83 3.39
N ALA A 347 11.00 -18.80 2.57
CA ALA A 347 11.28 -18.90 1.14
C ALA A 347 12.79 -18.97 0.89
N GLU A 348 13.24 -19.95 0.10
CA GLU A 348 14.61 -20.02 -0.39
C GLU A 348 14.67 -19.45 -1.81
N VAL A 349 15.34 -18.29 -1.95
CA VAL A 349 15.55 -17.61 -3.23
C VAL A 349 17.03 -17.44 -3.50
N ARG A 350 17.42 -17.42 -4.78
CA ARG A 350 18.84 -17.33 -5.19
C ARG A 350 19.37 -15.90 -5.12
N GLY A 351 18.49 -14.91 -5.24
CA GLY A 351 18.82 -13.49 -5.22
C GLY A 351 17.59 -12.61 -5.45
N ALA A 352 17.82 -11.31 -5.67
CA ALA A 352 16.75 -10.31 -5.79
C ALA A 352 15.85 -10.42 -7.04
N SER A 353 16.24 -11.24 -8.02
CA SER A 353 15.51 -11.45 -9.28
C SER A 353 14.40 -12.50 -9.21
N PHE A 354 14.05 -12.98 -8.01
CA PHE A 354 13.01 -13.99 -7.84
C PHE A 354 11.59 -13.44 -8.16
N HIS A 355 10.71 -14.31 -8.67
CA HIS A 355 9.31 -13.98 -8.91
C HIS A 355 8.54 -14.02 -7.60
N LEU A 356 7.76 -12.99 -7.30
CA LEU A 356 6.91 -12.94 -6.12
C LEU A 356 5.45 -12.84 -6.54
N GLY A 357 4.64 -13.82 -6.15
CA GLY A 357 3.22 -13.82 -6.40
C GLY A 357 2.39 -13.77 -5.13
N THR A 358 1.24 -13.13 -5.20
CA THR A 358 0.17 -13.32 -4.19
C THR A 358 -1.14 -13.64 -4.88
N LYS A 359 -1.98 -14.42 -4.22
CA LYS A 359 -3.29 -14.81 -4.75
C LYS A 359 -4.43 -14.33 -3.88
N ASN A 360 -5.43 -13.70 -4.48
CA ASN A 360 -6.76 -13.51 -3.88
C ASN A 360 -7.80 -13.45 -5.02
N THR A 361 -8.81 -14.33 -4.97
CA THR A 361 -9.78 -14.49 -6.06
C THR A 361 -10.70 -13.30 -6.22
N LEU A 362 -11.39 -12.90 -5.15
CA LEU A 362 -12.41 -11.85 -5.23
C LEU A 362 -11.83 -10.45 -5.01
N ALA A 363 -10.89 -10.30 -4.07
CA ALA A 363 -10.34 -8.99 -3.74
C ALA A 363 -9.58 -8.36 -4.92
N TYR A 364 -8.81 -9.15 -5.66
CA TYR A 364 -8.07 -8.65 -6.82
C TYR A 364 -8.96 -8.41 -8.03
N ILE A 365 -9.93 -9.28 -8.35
CA ILE A 365 -10.93 -8.98 -9.41
C ILE A 365 -11.60 -7.63 -9.14
N ALA A 366 -12.07 -7.39 -7.91
CA ALA A 366 -12.73 -6.15 -7.52
C ALA A 366 -11.82 -4.90 -7.58
N ARG A 367 -10.51 -5.07 -7.80
CA ARG A 367 -9.51 -4.00 -7.81
C ARG A 367 -8.62 -4.01 -9.04
N LEU A 368 -8.85 -4.86 -10.05
CA LEU A 368 -7.98 -5.03 -11.21
C LEU A 368 -7.56 -3.70 -11.87
N PRO A 369 -8.47 -2.77 -12.21
CA PRO A 369 -8.08 -1.49 -12.82
C PRO A 369 -7.21 -0.62 -11.91
N LEU A 370 -7.39 -0.73 -10.59
CA LEU A 370 -6.63 0.05 -9.61
C LEU A 370 -5.26 -0.58 -9.34
N ILE A 371 -5.19 -1.91 -9.27
CA ILE A 371 -3.93 -2.66 -9.16
C ILE A 371 -3.05 -2.36 -10.38
N ARG A 372 -3.62 -2.38 -11.59
CA ARG A 372 -2.90 -2.02 -12.83
C ARG A 372 -2.25 -0.62 -12.75
N LYS A 373 -2.92 0.35 -12.11
CA LYS A 373 -2.39 1.72 -11.95
C LYS A 373 -1.22 1.78 -10.97
N VAL A 374 -1.26 1.02 -9.87
CA VAL A 374 -0.23 1.08 -8.82
C VAL A 374 0.91 0.07 -9.01
N MET A 375 0.69 -0.98 -9.82
CA MET A 375 1.66 -2.02 -10.15
C MET A 375 1.71 -2.24 -11.68
N PRO A 376 2.13 -1.23 -12.47
CA PRO A 376 2.10 -1.32 -13.94
C PRO A 376 3.07 -2.35 -14.53
N THR A 377 4.08 -2.78 -13.77
CA THR A 377 5.08 -3.79 -14.17
C THR A 377 4.73 -5.21 -13.71
N ALA A 378 3.71 -5.37 -12.86
CA ALA A 378 3.28 -6.68 -12.40
C ALA A 378 2.56 -7.44 -13.51
N LEU A 379 2.76 -8.75 -13.55
CA LEU A 379 1.97 -9.66 -14.36
C LEU A 379 0.67 -9.99 -13.61
N LEU A 380 -0.45 -9.49 -14.14
CA LEU A 380 -1.78 -9.80 -13.65
C LEU A 380 -2.28 -11.08 -14.33
N ILE A 381 -2.62 -12.10 -13.56
CA ILE A 381 -3.06 -13.40 -14.07
C ILE A 381 -4.45 -13.68 -13.52
N ALA A 382 -5.41 -13.99 -14.38
CA ALA A 382 -6.75 -14.37 -13.97
C ALA A 382 -7.11 -15.76 -14.51
N THR A 383 -7.75 -16.59 -13.70
CA THR A 383 -8.35 -17.84 -14.17
C THR A 383 -9.86 -17.72 -14.29
N ILE A 384 -10.42 -18.31 -15.35
CA ILE A 384 -11.85 -18.49 -15.57
C ILE A 384 -12.14 -19.97 -15.81
N ARG A 385 -13.36 -20.41 -15.54
CA ARG A 385 -13.79 -21.80 -15.72
C ARG A 385 -15.21 -21.81 -16.27
N HIS A 386 -15.56 -22.86 -17.01
CA HIS A 386 -16.89 -23.06 -17.56
C HIS A 386 -17.98 -22.74 -16.50
N PRO A 387 -19.02 -21.95 -16.85
CA PRO A 387 -20.01 -21.49 -15.88
C PRO A 387 -20.71 -22.64 -15.16
N TYR A 388 -21.17 -23.68 -15.86
CA TYR A 388 -21.85 -24.81 -15.22
C TYR A 388 -20.98 -25.54 -14.19
N ASP A 389 -19.72 -25.84 -14.51
CA ASP A 389 -18.82 -26.49 -13.57
C ASP A 389 -18.48 -25.58 -12.37
N THR A 390 -18.33 -24.29 -12.62
CA THR A 390 -18.09 -23.28 -11.58
C THR A 390 -19.27 -23.19 -10.62
N LEU A 391 -20.48 -23.04 -11.16
CA LEU A 391 -21.73 -22.87 -10.40
C LEU A 391 -22.12 -24.15 -9.65
N ASN A 392 -21.86 -25.32 -10.23
CA ASN A 392 -22.01 -26.60 -9.54
C ASN A 392 -21.04 -26.69 -8.36
N SER A 393 -19.79 -26.23 -8.54
CA SER A 393 -18.85 -26.16 -7.43
C SER A 393 -19.30 -25.16 -6.37
N TRP A 394 -19.86 -24.00 -6.74
CA TRP A 394 -20.35 -23.01 -5.78
C TRP A 394 -21.53 -23.54 -4.96
N ALA A 395 -22.46 -24.27 -5.59
CA ALA A 395 -23.59 -24.93 -4.92
C ALA A 395 -23.13 -25.80 -3.73
N ASN A 396 -22.03 -26.52 -3.94
CA ASN A 396 -21.63 -27.65 -3.11
C ASN A 396 -20.42 -27.38 -2.20
N THR A 397 -19.89 -26.15 -2.16
CA THR A 397 -18.68 -25.82 -1.38
C THR A 397 -18.92 -24.75 -0.33
N PHE A 398 -18.35 -23.56 -0.48
CA PHE A 398 -18.34 -22.50 0.53
C PHE A 398 -19.67 -21.75 0.60
N GLU A 399 -20.15 -21.47 1.81
CA GLU A 399 -21.46 -20.83 2.03
C GLU A 399 -21.59 -19.48 1.31
N HIS A 400 -20.57 -18.63 1.35
CA HIS A 400 -20.60 -17.32 0.68
C HIS A 400 -20.71 -17.43 -0.85
N LEU A 401 -20.18 -18.51 -1.45
CA LEU A 401 -20.34 -18.80 -2.89
C LEU A 401 -21.72 -19.40 -3.18
N ARG A 402 -22.18 -20.33 -2.33
CA ARG A 402 -23.50 -20.94 -2.44
C ARG A 402 -24.61 -19.90 -2.42
N GLN A 403 -24.51 -18.93 -1.52
CA GLN A 403 -25.49 -17.85 -1.38
C GLN A 403 -25.25 -16.66 -2.31
N ALA A 404 -24.16 -16.67 -3.10
CA ALA A 404 -23.71 -15.49 -3.85
C ALA A 404 -23.80 -14.19 -3.01
N ALA A 405 -23.19 -14.24 -1.82
CA ALA A 405 -23.31 -13.20 -0.79
C ALA A 405 -22.41 -11.99 -1.11
N VAL A 406 -22.74 -11.26 -2.17
CA VAL A 406 -22.00 -10.09 -2.67
C VAL A 406 -21.93 -8.97 -1.64
N GLU A 407 -22.95 -8.83 -0.79
CA GLU A 407 -23.08 -7.83 0.25
C GLU A 407 -22.09 -8.04 1.40
N ARG A 408 -21.62 -9.29 1.58
CA ARG A 408 -20.65 -9.65 2.63
C ARG A 408 -19.21 -9.59 2.15
N GLN A 409 -18.96 -9.25 0.88
CA GLN A 409 -17.60 -9.18 0.36
C GLN A 409 -16.90 -7.91 0.88
N PRO A 410 -15.63 -8.00 1.29
CA PRO A 410 -14.88 -6.82 1.74
C PRO A 410 -14.62 -5.82 0.60
N PHE A 411 -14.58 -6.30 -0.64
CA PHE A 411 -14.48 -5.51 -1.86
C PHE A 411 -15.44 -6.06 -2.90
N GLY A 412 -15.95 -5.20 -3.78
CA GLY A 412 -16.95 -5.61 -4.76
C GLY A 412 -18.32 -5.89 -4.15
N CYS A 413 -18.61 -5.30 -2.97
CA CYS A 413 -19.96 -5.25 -2.42
C CYS A 413 -20.71 -4.00 -2.91
N PRO A 414 -22.05 -3.96 -2.88
CA PRO A 414 -22.82 -2.82 -3.37
C PRO A 414 -22.48 -1.46 -2.75
N ASP A 415 -21.88 -1.41 -1.56
CA ASP A 415 -21.47 -0.17 -0.86
C ASP A 415 -20.02 0.26 -1.18
N ASP A 416 -19.28 -0.56 -1.92
CA ASP A 416 -17.88 -0.28 -2.25
C ASP A 416 -17.76 1.01 -3.08
N LEU A 417 -17.01 1.97 -2.54
CA LEU A 417 -16.82 3.30 -3.14
C LEU A 417 -15.99 3.25 -4.44
N ALA A 418 -15.28 2.15 -4.69
CA ALA A 418 -14.50 1.95 -5.91
C ALA A 418 -15.37 1.64 -7.14
N LEU A 419 -16.64 1.27 -6.95
CA LEU A 419 -17.50 0.79 -8.03
C LEU A 419 -18.00 1.92 -8.93
N THR A 420 -17.92 1.66 -10.23
CA THR A 420 -18.63 2.42 -11.26
C THR A 420 -20.15 2.18 -11.18
N GLY A 421 -20.92 3.04 -11.87
CA GLY A 421 -22.39 2.99 -11.84
C GLY A 421 -22.97 1.65 -12.31
N TRP A 422 -22.42 1.05 -13.37
CA TRP A 422 -22.89 -0.25 -13.86
C TRP A 422 -22.57 -1.38 -12.87
N GLN A 423 -21.34 -1.41 -12.34
CA GLN A 423 -20.93 -2.46 -11.40
C GLN A 423 -21.81 -2.45 -10.14
N ARG A 424 -22.10 -1.26 -9.60
CA ARG A 424 -23.02 -1.11 -8.45
C ARG A 424 -24.43 -1.61 -8.78
N LYS A 425 -24.96 -1.22 -9.95
CA LYS A 425 -26.28 -1.69 -10.41
C LYS A 425 -26.34 -3.21 -10.54
N ALA A 426 -25.30 -3.83 -11.07
CA ALA A 426 -25.21 -5.28 -11.24
C ALA A 426 -25.19 -6.00 -9.88
N LEU A 427 -24.38 -5.52 -8.95
CA LEU A 427 -24.25 -6.10 -7.61
C LEU A 427 -25.53 -5.93 -6.79
N LEU A 428 -26.24 -4.81 -6.93
CA LEU A 428 -27.57 -4.63 -6.33
C LEU A 428 -28.60 -5.60 -6.93
N ALA A 429 -28.59 -5.82 -8.24
CA ALA A 429 -29.48 -6.79 -8.88
C ALA A 429 -29.18 -8.22 -8.43
N ILE A 430 -27.90 -8.59 -8.25
CA ILE A 430 -27.50 -9.87 -7.65
C ILE A 430 -28.03 -9.95 -6.22
N ALA A 431 -27.85 -8.90 -5.41
CA ALA A 431 -28.29 -8.84 -4.02
C ALA A 431 -29.81 -9.01 -3.86
N ASP A 432 -30.59 -8.48 -4.80
CA ASP A 432 -32.07 -8.51 -4.82
C ASP A 432 -32.64 -9.81 -5.44
N THR A 433 -31.81 -10.69 -5.99
CA THR A 433 -32.27 -11.92 -6.61
C THR A 433 -32.47 -13.02 -5.56
N ASP A 434 -33.72 -13.50 -5.41
CA ASP A 434 -34.09 -14.59 -4.50
C ASP A 434 -33.65 -15.97 -4.99
N HIS A 435 -33.82 -16.26 -6.29
CA HIS A 435 -33.56 -17.60 -6.82
C HIS A 435 -32.05 -17.88 -6.88
N LEU A 436 -31.54 -18.77 -6.03
CA LEU A 436 -30.10 -18.97 -5.83
C LEU A 436 -29.32 -19.38 -7.10
N ALA A 437 -29.89 -20.18 -8.01
CA ALA A 437 -29.22 -20.51 -9.28
C ALA A 437 -29.00 -19.26 -10.15
N VAL A 438 -30.06 -18.46 -10.33
CA VAL A 438 -30.04 -17.16 -11.03
C VAL A 438 -29.06 -16.21 -10.36
N ARG A 439 -29.12 -16.11 -9.02
CA ARG A 439 -28.22 -15.25 -8.23
C ARG A 439 -26.75 -15.59 -8.45
N ARG A 440 -26.39 -16.88 -8.37
CA ARG A 440 -25.03 -17.37 -8.63
C ARG A 440 -24.61 -17.13 -10.09
N ALA A 441 -25.50 -17.35 -11.05
CA ALA A 441 -25.25 -17.10 -12.46
C ALA A 441 -24.97 -15.62 -12.76
N LEU A 442 -25.77 -14.71 -12.19
CA LEU A 442 -25.56 -13.27 -12.29
C LEU A 442 -24.21 -12.87 -11.69
N TRP A 443 -23.81 -13.47 -10.56
CA TRP A 443 -22.50 -13.18 -9.98
C TRP A 443 -21.34 -13.73 -10.81
N TRP A 444 -21.44 -14.95 -11.34
CA TRP A 444 -20.46 -15.48 -12.30
C TRP A 444 -20.34 -14.56 -13.52
N ARG A 445 -21.48 -14.14 -14.09
CA ARG A 445 -21.54 -13.21 -15.22
C ARG A 445 -20.84 -11.89 -14.90
N TYR A 446 -21.13 -11.31 -13.73
CA TYR A 446 -20.47 -10.09 -13.27
C TYR A 446 -18.95 -10.26 -13.19
N LEU A 447 -18.47 -11.31 -12.53
CA LEU A 447 -17.03 -11.56 -12.40
C LEU A 447 -16.36 -11.80 -13.76
N ALA A 448 -17.02 -12.54 -14.65
CA ALA A 448 -16.52 -12.79 -16.01
C ALA A 448 -16.41 -11.48 -16.81
N LEU A 449 -17.41 -10.60 -16.72
CA LEU A 449 -17.35 -9.26 -17.33
C LEU A 449 -16.22 -8.40 -16.74
N GLN A 450 -15.90 -8.53 -15.45
CA GLN A 450 -14.74 -7.83 -14.89
C GLN A 450 -13.41 -8.31 -15.48
N LEU A 451 -13.31 -9.60 -15.82
CA LEU A 451 -12.13 -10.16 -16.48
C LEU A 451 -12.07 -9.73 -17.95
N GLU A 452 -13.20 -9.65 -18.64
CA GLU A 452 -13.30 -9.11 -20.00
C GLU A 452 -12.92 -7.62 -20.06
N ASP A 453 -13.49 -6.80 -19.16
CA ASP A 453 -13.20 -5.36 -19.05
C ASP A 453 -11.71 -5.08 -18.78
N ALA A 454 -11.01 -6.05 -18.17
CA ALA A 454 -9.59 -5.93 -17.93
C ALA A 454 -8.72 -6.09 -19.20
N GLY A 455 -9.26 -6.69 -20.26
CA GLY A 455 -8.62 -6.80 -21.57
C GLY A 455 -7.16 -7.26 -21.51
N ASP A 456 -6.32 -6.65 -22.34
CA ASP A 456 -4.95 -7.11 -22.59
C ASP A 456 -3.98 -6.91 -21.42
N TYR A 457 -4.36 -6.19 -20.35
CA TYR A 457 -3.47 -6.02 -19.20
C TYR A 457 -3.56 -7.17 -18.19
N VAL A 458 -4.45 -8.15 -18.42
CA VAL A 458 -4.56 -9.39 -17.64
C VAL A 458 -4.32 -10.59 -18.56
N GLN A 459 -3.43 -11.49 -18.15
CA GLN A 459 -3.35 -12.81 -18.78
C GLN A 459 -4.47 -13.69 -18.26
N LEU A 460 -5.49 -13.89 -19.10
CA LEU A 460 -6.63 -14.73 -18.80
C LEU A 460 -6.35 -16.19 -19.19
N LEU A 461 -6.65 -17.12 -18.28
CA LEU A 461 -6.46 -18.55 -18.45
C LEU A 461 -7.79 -19.27 -18.26
N ARG A 462 -8.26 -20.04 -19.25
CA ARG A 462 -9.34 -21.00 -19.01
C ARG A 462 -8.80 -22.20 -18.24
N TYR A 463 -9.52 -22.59 -17.21
CA TYR A 463 -9.19 -23.71 -16.34
C TYR A 463 -9.02 -25.00 -17.13
N GLU A 464 -9.89 -25.20 -18.12
CA GLU A 464 -9.92 -26.37 -19.00
C GLU A 464 -8.59 -26.52 -19.76
N ASP A 465 -8.17 -25.47 -20.47
CA ASP A 465 -6.89 -25.45 -21.24
C ASP A 465 -5.67 -25.59 -20.32
N PHE A 466 -5.71 -24.89 -19.18
CA PHE A 466 -4.61 -24.89 -18.21
C PHE A 466 -4.39 -26.28 -17.59
N VAL A 467 -5.46 -27.00 -17.26
CA VAL A 467 -5.35 -28.34 -16.67
C VAL A 467 -4.92 -29.37 -17.71
N GLU A 468 -5.32 -29.22 -18.97
CA GLU A 468 -4.89 -30.08 -20.06
C GLU A 468 -3.40 -29.89 -20.40
N ALA A 469 -2.93 -28.64 -20.46
CA ALA A 469 -1.57 -28.29 -20.86
C ALA A 469 -0.86 -27.36 -19.86
N PRO A 470 -0.58 -27.80 -18.63
CA PRO A 470 -0.02 -26.94 -17.58
C PRO A 470 1.37 -26.41 -17.91
N GLN A 471 2.21 -27.20 -18.60
CA GLN A 471 3.57 -26.77 -19.00
C GLN A 471 3.54 -25.70 -20.08
N THR A 472 2.63 -25.81 -21.04
CA THR A 472 2.40 -24.76 -22.06
C THR A 472 1.97 -23.47 -21.39
N THR A 473 1.06 -23.57 -20.40
CA THR A 473 0.59 -22.40 -19.63
C THR A 473 1.72 -21.73 -18.86
N LEU A 474 2.52 -22.50 -18.12
CA LEU A 474 3.68 -21.96 -17.38
C LEU A 474 4.70 -21.32 -18.32
N ALA A 475 4.95 -21.91 -19.49
CA ALA A 475 5.84 -21.34 -20.48
C ALA A 475 5.30 -20.03 -21.07
N ALA A 476 3.99 -19.92 -21.31
CA ALA A 476 3.38 -18.68 -21.78
C ALA A 476 3.48 -17.56 -20.75
N LEU A 477 3.11 -17.85 -19.49
CA LEU A 477 3.22 -16.91 -18.37
C LEU A 477 4.64 -16.37 -18.20
N ARG A 478 5.65 -17.27 -18.20
CA ARG A 478 7.06 -16.89 -18.08
C ARG A 478 7.55 -15.97 -19.20
N ASN A 479 7.01 -16.13 -20.40
CA ASN A 479 7.39 -15.32 -21.56
C ASN A 479 6.47 -14.10 -21.75
N ASN A 480 5.57 -13.83 -20.81
CA ASN A 480 4.52 -12.83 -20.92
C ASN A 480 3.72 -12.92 -22.25
N ARG A 481 3.39 -14.15 -22.68
CA ARG A 481 2.65 -14.40 -23.93
C ARG A 481 1.17 -14.68 -23.65
N PRO A 482 0.24 -14.03 -24.37
CA PRO A 482 -1.18 -14.37 -24.26
C PRO A 482 -1.43 -15.81 -24.73
N LEU A 483 -2.42 -16.47 -24.13
CA LEU A 483 -2.92 -17.77 -24.52
C LEU A 483 -4.30 -17.58 -25.16
N PRO A 484 -4.44 -17.77 -26.48
CA PRO A 484 -5.73 -17.67 -27.14
C PRO A 484 -6.65 -18.84 -26.75
N PHE A 485 -7.96 -18.61 -26.81
CA PHE A 485 -8.98 -19.65 -26.63
C PHE A 485 -9.30 -20.30 -27.97
N ASP A 486 -8.36 -21.09 -28.50
CA ASP A 486 -8.45 -21.62 -29.87
C ASP A 486 -9.64 -22.58 -30.04
N GLU A 487 -9.88 -23.45 -29.07
CA GLU A 487 -10.93 -24.47 -29.12
C GLU A 487 -12.11 -24.16 -28.18
N PRO A 488 -13.37 -24.43 -28.59
CA PRO A 488 -14.50 -24.35 -27.67
C PRO A 488 -14.36 -25.34 -26.50
N ALA A 489 -14.64 -24.88 -25.28
CA ALA A 489 -14.59 -25.71 -24.08
C ALA A 489 -16.00 -26.09 -23.63
N VAL A 490 -16.20 -27.39 -23.34
CA VAL A 490 -17.44 -27.97 -22.81
C VAL A 490 -17.32 -28.24 -21.30
N TRP A 491 -18.45 -28.31 -20.61
CA TRP A 491 -18.49 -28.64 -19.19
C TRP A 491 -18.21 -30.12 -18.91
N SER A 492 -17.82 -30.43 -17.67
CA SER A 492 -17.50 -31.79 -17.23
C SER A 492 -18.55 -32.39 -16.27
N LYS A 493 -18.82 -31.73 -15.14
CA LYS A 493 -19.82 -32.19 -14.16
C LYS A 493 -21.18 -31.58 -14.43
N GLY A 494 -21.20 -30.33 -14.90
CA GLY A 494 -22.44 -29.62 -15.24
C GLY A 494 -23.32 -29.29 -14.05
N LEU A 495 -24.51 -28.76 -14.34
CA LEU A 495 -25.60 -28.49 -13.39
C LEU A 495 -26.77 -29.47 -13.60
N ALA A 496 -27.76 -29.46 -12.70
CA ALA A 496 -29.02 -30.15 -12.95
C ALA A 496 -29.73 -29.56 -14.18
N PRO A 497 -30.49 -30.35 -14.97
CA PRO A 497 -31.06 -29.89 -16.25
C PRO A 497 -31.93 -28.62 -16.14
N ASP A 498 -32.70 -28.49 -15.07
CA ASP A 498 -33.52 -27.30 -14.77
C ASP A 498 -32.68 -26.05 -14.48
N GLU A 499 -31.57 -26.21 -13.74
CA GLU A 499 -30.62 -25.12 -13.54
C GLU A 499 -29.84 -24.77 -14.82
N GLN A 500 -29.54 -25.73 -15.70
CA GLN A 500 -28.80 -25.48 -16.94
C GLN A 500 -29.50 -24.45 -17.83
N GLU A 501 -30.82 -24.59 -18.05
CA GLU A 501 -31.60 -23.66 -18.88
C GLU A 501 -31.65 -22.26 -18.26
N LEU A 502 -31.93 -22.18 -16.95
CA LEU A 502 -31.96 -20.90 -16.23
C LEU A 502 -30.61 -20.17 -16.29
N VAL A 503 -29.52 -20.91 -16.06
CA VAL A 503 -28.17 -20.35 -16.11
C VAL A 503 -27.81 -19.95 -17.53
N ALA A 504 -28.14 -20.75 -18.54
CA ALA A 504 -27.85 -20.44 -19.94
C ALA A 504 -28.46 -19.11 -20.37
N ASN A 505 -29.72 -18.86 -20.02
CA ASN A 505 -30.41 -17.61 -20.33
C ASN A 505 -29.73 -16.37 -19.73
N ILE A 506 -28.91 -16.53 -18.69
CA ILE A 506 -28.21 -15.43 -18.01
C ILE A 506 -26.78 -15.27 -18.53
N VAL A 507 -26.08 -16.38 -18.78
CA VAL A 507 -24.63 -16.35 -19.03
C VAL A 507 -24.25 -16.59 -20.48
N CYS A 508 -25.15 -17.04 -21.36
CA CYS A 508 -24.83 -17.40 -22.76
C CYS A 508 -23.99 -16.33 -23.48
N ASP A 509 -24.46 -15.08 -23.45
CA ASP A 509 -23.82 -13.96 -24.14
C ASP A 509 -22.39 -13.66 -23.64
N VAL A 510 -22.09 -14.01 -22.39
CA VAL A 510 -20.76 -13.83 -21.78
C VAL A 510 -19.92 -15.09 -21.93
N ALA A 511 -20.52 -16.27 -21.77
CA ALA A 511 -19.87 -17.58 -21.90
C ALA A 511 -19.30 -17.77 -23.32
N GLU A 512 -20.05 -17.39 -24.35
CA GLU A 512 -19.60 -17.44 -25.76
C GLU A 512 -18.34 -16.62 -26.00
N ARG A 513 -18.17 -15.48 -25.31
CA ARG A 513 -16.96 -14.62 -25.44
C ARG A 513 -15.70 -15.29 -24.89
N PHE A 514 -15.86 -16.23 -23.97
CA PHE A 514 -14.79 -17.09 -23.46
C PHE A 514 -14.76 -18.45 -24.14
N HIS A 515 -15.46 -18.59 -25.28
CA HIS A 515 -15.52 -19.81 -26.09
C HIS A 515 -16.04 -21.02 -25.28
N TYR A 516 -16.99 -20.80 -24.38
CA TYR A 516 -17.68 -21.87 -23.66
C TYR A 516 -18.96 -22.28 -24.39
N VAL A 517 -19.17 -23.59 -24.52
CA VAL A 517 -20.38 -24.18 -25.10
C VAL A 517 -21.28 -24.64 -23.97
N LEU A 518 -22.44 -24.00 -23.83
CA LEU A 518 -23.42 -24.31 -22.78
C LEU A 518 -24.22 -25.58 -23.11
#